data_AF-A0A3B8P7Q7-F1
#
_entry.id   AF-A0A3B8P7Q7-F1
#
_cell.length_a   1.000
_cell.length_b   1.000
_cell.length_c   1.000
_cell.angle_alpha   90.00
_cell.angle_beta   90.00
_cell.angle_gamma   90.00
#
_symmetry.space_group_name_H-M   'P 1'
#
loop_
_entity.id
_entity.type
_entity.pdbx_description
1 polymer ?
#
loop_
_entity_poly.entity_id
_entity_poly.type
_entity_poly.pdbx_seq_one_letter_code
_entity_poly.pdbx_strand_id
1 'polypeptide(L)' 'MAISELQLPASVEAHALADANALASTLAADIAQRLRDAIARNGQACVVLSGGRSPVPFLQRLASEPLD' A
#
# COMPACT_ATOMS: atom_id res chain seq x y z
N MET A 1 -14.42 -6.25 24.67
CA MET A 1 -13.38 -5.27 25.07
C MET A 1 -13.34 -4.24 23.95
N ALA A 2 -13.93 -3.06 24.16
CA ALA A 2 -13.96 -2.02 23.14
C ALA A 2 -12.55 -1.45 23.03
N ILE A 3 -11.86 -1.80 21.94
CA ILE A 3 -10.55 -1.23 21.60
C ILE A 3 -10.84 0.23 21.29
N SER A 4 -10.16 1.15 21.99
CA SER A 4 -10.35 2.60 21.87
C SER A 4 -10.49 3.04 20.41
N GLU A 5 -11.47 3.88 20.11
CA GLU A 5 -11.54 4.54 18.80
C GLU A 5 -10.23 5.30 18.59
N LEU A 6 -9.52 4.96 17.51
CA LEU A 6 -8.24 5.59 17.18
C LEU A 6 -8.52 7.06 16.80
N GLN A 7 -8.10 7.99 17.65
CA GLN A 7 -8.13 9.42 17.34
C GLN A 7 -6.99 9.76 16.36
N LEU A 8 -7.22 9.48 15.08
CA LEU A 8 -6.27 9.78 14.01
C LEU A 8 -6.33 11.27 13.65
N PRO A 9 -5.19 11.90 13.28
CA PRO A 9 -5.20 13.26 12.74
C PRO A 9 -6.08 13.37 11.49
N ALA A 10 -6.63 14.56 11.22
CA ALA A 10 -7.51 14.79 10.07
C ALA A 10 -6.88 14.48 8.70
N SER A 11 -5.55 14.46 8.61
CA SER A 11 -4.80 14.12 7.41
C SER A 11 -4.54 12.62 7.24
N VAL A 12 -5.03 11.77 8.15
CA VAL A 12 -4.80 10.33 8.14
C VAL A 12 -6.10 9.60 7.85
N GLU A 13 -6.09 8.82 6.78
CA GLU A 13 -7.20 7.93 6.42
C GLU A 13 -6.90 6.51 6.92
N ALA A 14 -7.87 5.89 7.58
CA ALA A 14 -7.79 4.51 8.03
C ALA A 14 -8.49 3.57 7.04
N HIS A 15 -7.75 2.60 6.53
CA HIS A 15 -8.30 1.53 5.70
C HIS A 15 -8.43 0.25 6.55
N ALA A 16 -9.65 -0.05 6.98
CA ALA A 16 -9.97 -1.30 7.66
C ALA A 16 -10.37 -2.37 6.64
N LEU A 17 -9.58 -3.43 6.52
CA LEU A 17 -9.81 -4.52 5.59
C LEU A 17 -10.00 -5.83 6.36
N ALA A 18 -10.74 -6.75 5.76
CA ALA A 18 -11.21 -7.96 6.44
C ALA A 18 -10.07 -8.86 6.96
N ASP A 19 -8.95 -8.90 6.24
CA ASP A 19 -7.80 -9.72 6.59
C ASP A 19 -6.49 -9.21 5.97
N ALA A 20 -5.39 -9.88 6.32
CA ALA A 20 -4.04 -9.53 5.86
C ALA A 20 -3.84 -9.72 4.34
N ASN A 21 -4.54 -10.67 3.70
CA ASN A 21 -4.43 -10.89 2.26
C ASN A 21 -5.16 -9.80 1.47
N ALA A 22 -6.34 -9.40 1.94
CA ALA A 22 -7.09 -8.27 1.41
C ALA A 22 -6.27 -6.98 1.55
N LEU A 23 -5.62 -6.77 2.70
CA LEU A 23 -4.71 -5.66 2.93
C LEU A 23 -3.54 -5.66 1.94
N ALA A 24 -2.82 -6.77 1.84
CA ALA A 24 -1.67 -6.87 0.95
C ALA A 24 -2.03 -6.61 -0.51
N SER A 25 -3.15 -7.17 -0.97
CA SER A 25 -3.59 -7.05 -2.37
C SER A 25 -4.09 -5.63 -2.68
N THR A 26 -4.88 -5.04 -1.79
CA THR A 26 -5.41 -3.68 -1.96
C THR A 26 -4.28 -2.66 -1.98
N LEU A 27 -3.33 -2.78 -1.05
CA LEU A 27 -2.19 -1.86 -0.98
C LEU A 27 -1.26 -2.01 -2.20
N ALA A 28 -1.03 -3.24 -2.68
CA ALA A 28 -0.23 -3.47 -3.87
C ALA A 28 -0.85 -2.80 -5.11
N ALA A 29 -2.15 -2.98 -5.32
CA ALA A 29 -2.86 -2.37 -6.45
C ALA A 29 -2.85 -0.83 -6.40
N ASP A 30 -3.09 -0.23 -5.23
CA ASP A 30 -3.06 1.24 -5.07
C ASP A 30 -1.66 1.80 -5.35
N ILE A 31 -0.62 1.20 -4.78
CA ILE A 31 0.76 1.64 -5.00
C ILE A 31 1.18 1.44 -6.46
N ALA A 32 0.83 0.31 -7.08
CA ALA A 32 1.12 0.06 -8.50
C ALA A 32 0.49 1.11 -9.41
N GLN A 33 -0.76 1.50 -9.16
CA GLN A 33 -1.41 2.57 -9.92
C GLN A 33 -0.67 3.90 -9.76
N ARG A 34 -0.29 4.28 -8.54
CA ARG A 34 0.44 5.54 -8.28
C ARG A 34 1.82 5.55 -8.95
N LEU A 35 2.51 4.41 -8.97
CA LEU A 35 3.79 4.25 -9.64
C LEU A 35 3.64 4.37 -11.16
N ARG A 36 2.67 3.66 -11.76
CA ARG A 36 2.35 3.80 -13.19
C ARG A 36 2.07 5.24 -13.57
N ASP A 37 1.25 5.92 -12.78
CA ASP A 37 0.91 7.32 -13.04
C ASP A 37 2.14 8.24 -12.93
N ALA A 38 3.04 8.00 -11.97
CA ALA A 38 4.28 8.76 -11.82
C ALA A 38 5.26 8.50 -12.98
N ILE A 39 5.39 7.25 -13.41
CA ILE A 39 6.19 6.88 -14.60
C ILE A 39 5.63 7.56 -15.84
N ALA A 40 4.31 7.48 -16.06
CA ALA A 40 3.67 8.11 -17.22
C ALA A 40 3.88 9.63 -17.26
N ARG A 41 3.89 10.30 -16.10
CA ARG A 41 4.09 11.75 -16.01
C ARG A 41 5.55 12.18 -16.11
N ASN A 42 6.47 11.40 -15.52
CA ASN A 42 7.84 11.85 -15.25
C ASN A 42 8.91 10.99 -15.93
N GLY A 43 8.53 9.91 -16.63
CA GLY A 43 9.42 8.89 -17.18
C GLY A 43 10.00 7.93 -16.13
N GLN A 44 9.79 8.19 -14.84
CA GLN A 44 10.30 7.37 -13.73
C GLN A 44 9.47 7.54 -12.45
N ALA A 45 9.56 6.56 -11.55
CA ALA A 45 9.04 6.64 -10.19
C ALA A 45 10.05 6.11 -9.17
N CYS A 46 9.97 6.59 -7.94
CA CYS A 46 10.76 6.10 -6.81
C CYS A 46 9.82 5.80 -5.64
N VAL A 47 10.04 4.66 -4.99
CA VAL A 47 9.31 4.25 -3.78
C VAL A 47 10.30 3.88 -2.70
N VAL A 48 10.07 4.38 -1.49
CA VAL A 48 10.82 3.99 -0.29
C VAL A 48 9.97 2.99 0.48
N LEU A 49 10.57 1.85 0.82
CA LEU A 49 9.88 0.73 1.44
C LEU A 49 10.40 0.50 2.86
N SER A 50 9.48 0.15 3.76
CA SER A 50 9.85 -0.30 5.11
C SER A 50 10.26 -1.78 5.09
N GLY A 51 11.19 -2.16 5.97
CA GLY A 51 11.61 -3.55 6.18
C GLY A 51 10.74 -4.30 7.19
N GLY A 52 11.14 -5.53 7.50
CA GLY A 52 10.47 -6.41 8.48
C GLY A 52 9.56 -7.45 7.84
N ARG A 53 8.85 -8.22 8.67
CA ARG A 53 8.01 -9.35 8.21
C ARG A 53 6.63 -8.92 7.72
N SER A 54 6.05 -7.88 8.31
CA SER A 54 4.70 -7.40 7.96
C SER A 54 4.53 -6.94 6.51
N PRO A 55 5.48 -6.24 5.85
CA PRO A 55 5.28 -5.82 4.47
C PRO A 55 5.48 -6.95 3.44
N VAL A 56 6.04 -8.11 3.81
CA VAL A 56 6.41 -9.18 2.86
C VAL A 56 5.26 -9.60 1.93
N PRO A 57 4.03 -9.88 2.42
CA PRO A 57 2.93 -10.27 1.55
C PRO A 57 2.55 -9.17 0.56
N PHE A 58 2.50 -7.91 1.00
CA PHE A 58 2.26 -6.76 0.13
C PHE A 58 3.34 -6.64 -0.94
N LEU A 59 4.63 -6.74 -0.57
CA LEU A 59 5.75 -6.61 -1.50
C LEU A 59 5.75 -7.73 -2.56
N GLN A 60 5.41 -8.96 -2.17
CA GLN A 60 5.26 -10.07 -3.11
C GLN A 60 4.14 -9.81 -4.13
N ARG A 61 3.03 -9.21 -3.70
CA ARG A 61 1.92 -8.84 -4.59
C ARG A 61 2.32 -7.69 -5.51
N LEU A 62 2.92 -6.63 -4.96
CA LEU A 62 3.39 -5.49 -5.74
C LEU A 62 4.43 -5.90 -6.79
N ALA A 63 5.33 -6.84 -6.46
CA ALA A 63 6.32 -7.37 -7.41
C ALA A 63 5.71 -8.12 -8.61
N SER A 64 4.43 -8.50 -8.53
CA SER A 64 3.69 -9.15 -9.62
C SER A 64 2.83 -8.18 -10.45
N GLU A 65 2.74 -6.91 -10.05
CA GLU A 65 1.97 -5.90 -10.75
C GLU A 65 2.78 -5.35 -11.95
N PRO A 66 2.16 -5.22 -13.15
CA PRO A 66 2.81 -4.56 -14.28
C PRO A 66 2.90 -3.04 -14.02
N LEU A 67 4.09 -2.47 -14.18
CA LEU A 67 4.35 -1.05 -13.93
C LEU A 67 4.76 -0.25 -15.18
N ASP A 68 5.08 -0.94 -16.28
CA ASP A 68 5.56 -0.37 -17.55
C ASP A 68 5.08 -1.19 -18.77
#